data_AF-A0A536QCC1-F1
#
_entry.id   AF-A0A536QCC1-F1
#
_cell.length_a   1.000
_cell.length_b   1.000
_cell.length_c   1.000
_cell.angle_alpha   90.00
_cell.angle_beta   90.00
_cell.angle_gamma   90.00
#
_symmetry.space_group_name_H-M   'P 1'
#
loop_
_entity.id
_entity.type
_entity.pdbx_description
1 polymer ?
#
loop_
_entity_poly.entity_id
_entity_poly.type
_entity_poly.pdbx_seq_one_letter_code
_entity_poly.pdbx_strand_id
1 'polypeptide(L)'
;PEDVAGLGRVAELIGLELAEANALWRAQRQQQDAEATLRASRDLQAIIRRERDPDQLLERTTAQLADVFGADGVSIMLANSQGELSVRSSRGLSDVAKLDRKKIGEGISGRVAQTGKPILLSGQVQGGSDPTAS
;
A
#
# COMPACT_ATOMS: atom_id res chain seq x y z
N PRO A 1 43.44 -1.25 36.92
CA PRO A 1 43.85 -1.13 35.49
C PRO A 1 43.48 -2.35 34.65
N GLU A 2 43.75 -3.57 35.14
CA GLU A 2 43.42 -4.82 34.44
C GLU A 2 41.92 -5.07 34.24
N ASP A 3 41.07 -4.71 35.22
CA ASP A 3 39.60 -4.84 35.10
C ASP A 3 39.00 -4.01 33.97
N VAL A 4 39.54 -2.80 33.73
CA VAL A 4 39.05 -1.92 32.65
C VAL A 4 39.42 -2.49 31.28
N ALA A 5 40.60 -3.10 31.16
CA ALA A 5 41.04 -3.77 29.93
C ALA A 5 40.24 -5.06 29.66
N GLY A 6 39.82 -5.78 30.70
CA GLY A 6 38.91 -6.92 30.58
C GLY A 6 37.52 -6.53 30.08
N LEU A 7 36.95 -5.47 30.66
CA LEU A 7 35.64 -4.93 30.25
C LEU A 7 35.62 -4.44 28.80
N GLY A 8 36.71 -3.80 28.33
CA GLY A 8 36.83 -3.35 26.95
C GLY A 8 36.71 -4.48 25.92
N ARG A 9 37.40 -5.61 26.15
CA ARG A 9 37.35 -6.77 25.25
C ARG A 9 35.96 -7.41 25.22
N VAL A 10 35.29 -7.49 26.38
CA VAL A 10 33.93 -8.03 26.47
C VAL A 10 32.94 -7.12 25.75
N ALA A 11 33.06 -5.80 25.90
CA ALA A 11 32.21 -4.84 25.20
C ALA A 11 32.39 -4.93 23.67
N GLU A 12 33.62 -5.10 23.19
CA GLU A 12 33.94 -5.24 21.77
C GLU A 12 33.32 -6.53 21.19
N LEU A 13 33.43 -7.65 21.91
CA LEU A 13 32.79 -8.91 21.54
C LEU A 13 31.26 -8.80 21.50
N ILE A 14 30.64 -8.20 22.52
CA ILE A 14 29.19 -7.98 22.55
C ILE A 14 28.75 -7.08 21.39
N GLY A 15 29.54 -6.06 21.06
CA GLY A 15 29.27 -5.17 19.93
C GLY A 15 29.27 -5.91 18.59
N LEU A 16 30.21 -6.84 18.39
CA LEU A 16 30.28 -7.68 17.20
C LEU A 16 29.05 -8.60 17.08
N GLU A 17 28.73 -9.33 18.15
CA GLU A 17 27.55 -10.23 18.20
C GLU A 17 26.24 -9.47 17.94
N LEU A 18 26.09 -8.28 18.51
CA LEU A 18 24.91 -7.44 18.28
C LEU A 18 24.84 -6.93 16.84
N ALA A 19 25.99 -6.58 16.23
CA ALA A 19 26.04 -6.17 14.84
C ALA A 19 25.63 -7.31 13.89
N GLU A 20 26.10 -8.53 14.16
CA GLU A 20 25.72 -9.73 13.41
C GLU A 20 24.23 -10.04 13.56
N ALA A 21 23.71 -10.06 14.81
CA ALA A 21 22.29 -10.29 15.07
C ALA A 21 21.39 -9.27 14.35
N ASN A 22 21.79 -8.00 14.34
CA ASN A 22 21.06 -6.95 13.62
C ASN A 22 21.11 -7.14 12.10
N ALA A 23 22.26 -7.56 11.54
CA ALA A 23 22.38 -7.82 10.11
C ALA A 23 21.50 -9.01 9.68
N LEU A 24 21.53 -10.10 10.46
CA LEU A 24 20.68 -11.27 10.25
C LEU A 24 19.20 -10.91 10.35
N TRP A 25 18.81 -10.15 11.37
CA TRP A 25 17.42 -9.71 11.53
C TRP A 25 16.93 -8.88 10.34
N ARG A 26 17.76 -7.95 9.84
CA ARG A 26 17.42 -7.16 8.64
C ARG A 26 17.30 -8.02 7.39
N ALA A 27 18.23 -8.96 7.18
CA ALA A 27 18.20 -9.88 6.05
C ALA A 27 16.95 -10.77 6.09
N GLN A 28 16.64 -11.33 7.27
CA GLN A 28 15.44 -12.13 7.51
C GLN A 28 14.17 -11.31 7.24
N ARG A 29 14.13 -10.07 7.73
CA ARG A 29 12.98 -9.19 7.53
C ARG A 29 12.77 -8.86 6.06
N GLN A 30 13.84 -8.52 5.35
CA GLN A 30 13.79 -8.26 3.92
C GLN A 30 13.31 -9.49 3.13
N GLN A 31 13.76 -10.69 3.50
CA GLN A 31 13.28 -11.93 2.88
C GLN A 31 11.78 -12.15 3.14
N GLN A 32 11.32 -11.97 4.39
CA GLN A 32 9.91 -12.09 4.72
C GLN A 32 9.04 -11.09 3.95
N ASP A 33 9.48 -9.84 3.84
CA ASP A 33 8.76 -8.79 3.10
C ASP A 33 8.71 -9.10 1.59
N ALA A 34 9.79 -9.62 1.02
CA ALA A 34 9.84 -10.06 -0.37
C ALA A 34 8.91 -11.27 -0.63
N GLU A 35 8.90 -12.26 0.27
CA GLU A 35 8.00 -13.41 0.18
C GLU A 35 6.54 -12.99 0.30
N ALA A 36 6.21 -12.08 1.22
CA ALA A 36 4.86 -11.53 1.36
C ALA A 36 4.41 -10.82 0.08
N THR A 37 5.30 -10.01 -0.51
CA THR A 37 5.04 -9.32 -1.78
C THR A 37 4.77 -10.30 -2.93
N LEU A 38 5.59 -11.35 -3.04
CA LEU A 38 5.41 -12.39 -4.06
C LEU A 38 4.12 -13.17 -3.88
N ARG A 39 3.75 -13.50 -2.64
CA ARG A 39 2.47 -14.17 -2.34
C ARG A 39 1.28 -13.31 -2.75
N ALA A 40 1.25 -12.04 -2.33
CA ALA A 40 0.20 -11.10 -2.71
C ALA A 40 0.04 -10.99 -4.25
N SER A 41 1.16 -10.88 -4.98
CA SER A 41 1.14 -10.83 -6.45
C SER A 41 0.56 -12.10 -7.07
N ARG A 42 0.96 -13.28 -6.56
CA ARG A 42 0.44 -14.57 -7.06
C ARG A 42 -1.05 -14.73 -6.82
N ASP A 43 -1.52 -14.33 -5.65
CA ASP A 43 -2.92 -14.44 -5.27
C ASP A 43 -3.79 -13.51 -6.15
N LEU A 44 -3.35 -12.26 -6.37
CA LEU A 44 -4.02 -11.33 -7.28
C LEU A 44 -4.10 -11.90 -8.72
N GLN A 45 -3.00 -12.45 -9.22
CA GLN A 45 -2.99 -13.10 -10.53
C GLN A 45 -3.94 -14.30 -10.61
N ALA A 46 -4.13 -15.03 -9.51
CA ALA A 46 -5.07 -16.14 -9.47
C ALA A 46 -6.53 -15.67 -9.57
N ILE A 47 -6.87 -14.53 -8.98
CA ILE A 47 -8.20 -13.91 -9.15
C ILE A 47 -8.41 -13.51 -10.62
N ILE A 48 -7.45 -12.78 -11.20
CA ILE A 48 -7.52 -12.30 -12.59
C ILE A 48 -7.70 -13.46 -13.58
N ARG A 49 -7.02 -14.59 -13.38
CA ARG A 49 -7.12 -15.74 -14.29
C ARG A 49 -8.45 -16.49 -14.20
N ARG A 50 -9.14 -16.43 -13.07
CA ARG A 50 -10.34 -17.24 -12.81
C ARG A 50 -11.63 -16.49 -13.10
N GLU A 51 -11.63 -15.19 -12.83
CA GLU A 51 -12.84 -14.39 -12.94
C GLU A 51 -13.03 -13.87 -14.37
N ARG A 52 -14.21 -14.11 -14.93
CA ARG A 52 -14.57 -13.65 -16.29
C ARG A 52 -15.51 -12.47 -16.26
N ASP A 53 -16.15 -12.23 -15.13
CA ASP A 53 -16.99 -11.07 -14.90
C ASP A 53 -16.12 -9.89 -14.42
N PRO A 54 -15.99 -8.81 -15.19
CA PRO A 54 -15.18 -7.65 -14.82
C PRO A 54 -15.57 -7.03 -13.48
N ASP A 55 -16.87 -7.02 -13.14
CA ASP A 55 -17.33 -6.38 -11.91
C ASP A 55 -16.95 -7.22 -10.69
N GLN A 56 -17.17 -8.54 -10.75
CA GLN A 56 -16.71 -9.46 -9.69
C GLN A 56 -15.18 -9.48 -9.55
N LEU A 57 -14.44 -9.31 -10.66
CA LEU A 57 -12.98 -9.23 -10.62
C LEU A 57 -12.54 -8.01 -9.81
N LEU A 58 -13.13 -6.84 -10.06
CA LEU A 58 -12.81 -5.60 -9.36
C LEU A 58 -13.18 -5.67 -7.88
N GLU A 59 -14.36 -6.22 -7.55
CA GLU A 59 -14.78 -6.42 -6.17
C GLU A 59 -13.81 -7.31 -5.39
N ARG A 60 -13.47 -8.49 -5.93
CA ARG A 60 -12.55 -9.42 -5.27
C ARG A 60 -11.14 -8.85 -5.16
N THR A 61 -10.66 -8.17 -6.20
CA THR A 61 -9.36 -7.50 -6.18
C THR A 61 -9.33 -6.44 -5.08
N THR A 62 -10.38 -5.61 -4.98
CA THR A 62 -10.47 -4.56 -3.96
C THR A 62 -10.51 -5.15 -2.55
N ALA A 63 -11.28 -6.21 -2.34
CA ALA A 63 -11.35 -6.89 -1.05
C ALA A 63 -9.98 -7.45 -0.64
N GLN A 64 -9.29 -8.13 -1.56
CA GLN A 64 -7.98 -8.70 -1.27
C GLN A 64 -6.92 -7.63 -1.02
N LEU A 65 -6.91 -6.54 -1.79
CA LEU A 65 -5.98 -5.43 -1.57
C LEU A 65 -6.14 -4.83 -0.17
N ALA A 66 -7.38 -4.66 0.30
CA ALA A 66 -7.63 -4.17 1.66
C ALA A 66 -7.04 -5.10 2.72
N ASP A 67 -7.20 -6.42 2.55
CA ASP A 67 -6.69 -7.41 3.50
C ASP A 67 -5.15 -7.51 3.47
N VAL A 68 -4.54 -7.50 2.28
CA VAL A 68 -3.07 -7.58 2.11
C VAL A 68 -2.36 -6.36 2.68
N PHE A 69 -2.91 -5.17 2.43
CA PHE A 69 -2.30 -3.92 2.87
C PHE A 69 -2.75 -3.48 4.26
N GLY A 70 -3.70 -4.19 4.89
CA GLY A 70 -4.30 -3.78 6.17
C GLY A 70 -4.89 -2.37 6.09
N ALA A 71 -5.44 -2.00 4.94
CA ALA A 71 -5.88 -0.64 4.67
C ALA A 71 -7.32 -0.41 5.18
N ASP A 72 -7.56 0.73 5.81
CA ASP A 72 -8.90 1.13 6.26
C ASP A 72 -9.87 1.35 5.10
N GLY A 73 -9.35 1.73 3.93
CA GLY A 73 -10.14 1.97 2.72
C GLY A 73 -9.36 1.72 1.44
N VAL A 74 -10.01 1.08 0.48
CA VAL A 74 -9.49 0.84 -0.88
C VAL A 74 -10.62 1.08 -1.89
N SER A 75 -10.30 1.72 -3.02
CA SER A 75 -11.24 1.81 -4.14
C SER A 75 -10.53 1.70 -5.48
N ILE A 76 -11.26 1.21 -6.48
CA ILE A 76 -10.84 1.25 -7.88
C ILE A 76 -11.81 2.18 -8.61
N MET A 77 -11.25 3.17 -9.32
CA MET A 77 -12.01 4.06 -10.18
C MET A 77 -11.76 3.71 -11.65
N LEU A 78 -12.80 3.72 -12.48
CA LEU A 78 -12.69 3.58 -13.92
C LEU A 78 -13.10 4.88 -14.63
N ALA A 79 -12.33 5.23 -15.66
CA ALA A 79 -12.66 6.32 -16.56
C ALA A 79 -13.71 5.86 -17.59
N ASN A 80 -14.72 6.69 -17.84
CA ASN A 80 -15.60 6.52 -18.99
C ASN A 80 -14.97 7.12 -20.27
N SER A 81 -15.68 7.02 -21.40
CA SER A 81 -15.24 7.57 -22.69
C SER A 81 -15.06 9.09 -22.72
N GLN A 82 -15.60 9.82 -21.73
CA GLN A 82 -15.50 11.26 -21.58
C GLN A 82 -14.37 11.69 -20.63
N GLY A 83 -13.60 10.74 -20.07
CA GLY A 83 -12.54 11.04 -19.12
C GLY A 83 -13.04 11.38 -17.71
N GLU A 84 -14.23 10.92 -17.33
CA GLU A 84 -14.72 11.00 -15.95
C GLU A 84 -14.44 9.69 -15.22
N LEU A 85 -13.69 9.79 -14.12
CA LEU A 85 -13.39 8.72 -13.19
C LEU A 85 -14.54 8.53 -12.21
N SER A 86 -14.84 7.27 -11.94
CA SER A 86 -15.90 6.87 -11.02
C SER A 86 -15.54 5.63 -10.25
N VAL A 87 -15.88 5.59 -8.96
CA VAL A 87 -15.69 4.39 -8.14
C VAL A 87 -16.52 3.25 -8.72
N ARG A 88 -15.86 2.12 -8.98
CA ARG A 88 -16.50 0.88 -9.45
C ARG A 88 -16.52 -0.20 -8.40
N SER A 89 -15.49 -0.25 -7.56
CA SER A 89 -15.43 -1.12 -6.42
C SER A 89 -14.75 -0.39 -5.27
N SER A 90 -15.22 -0.63 -4.05
CA SER A 90 -14.59 -0.08 -2.86
C SER A 90 -14.83 -0.96 -1.63
N ARG A 91 -13.93 -0.86 -0.67
CA ARG A 91 -14.06 -1.44 0.68
C ARG A 91 -13.63 -0.36 1.68
N GLY A 92 -14.37 -0.23 2.78
CA GLY A 92 -14.07 0.73 3.84
C GLY A 92 -14.33 2.21 3.50
N LEU A 93 -14.93 2.49 2.33
CA LEU A 93 -15.37 3.85 1.97
C LEU A 93 -16.79 4.13 2.49
N SER A 94 -17.03 5.38 2.90
CA SER A 94 -18.37 5.90 3.19
C SER A 94 -19.23 5.96 1.92
N ASP A 95 -20.55 5.96 2.06
CA ASP A 95 -21.45 6.00 0.90
C ASP A 95 -21.30 7.29 0.08
N VAL A 96 -21.01 8.41 0.75
CA VAL A 96 -20.68 9.67 0.06
C VAL A 96 -19.41 9.54 -0.78
N ALA A 97 -18.36 8.93 -0.23
CA ALA A 97 -17.10 8.73 -0.95
C ALA A 97 -17.25 7.79 -2.17
N LYS A 98 -18.18 6.82 -2.11
CA LYS A 98 -18.49 5.93 -3.25
C LYS A 98 -19.12 6.67 -4.43
N LEU A 99 -19.77 7.80 -4.18
CA LEU A 99 -20.40 8.61 -5.23
C LEU A 99 -19.43 9.60 -5.88
N ASP A 100 -18.21 9.74 -5.37
CA ASP A 100 -17.24 10.70 -5.89
C ASP A 100 -16.91 10.45 -7.37
N ARG A 101 -16.79 11.57 -8.09
CA ARG A 101 -16.46 11.64 -9.51
C ARG A 101 -15.36 12.66 -9.71
N LYS A 102 -14.40 12.35 -10.58
CA LYS A 102 -13.24 13.21 -10.87
C LYS A 102 -12.95 13.22 -12.35
N LYS A 103 -12.62 14.37 -12.91
CA LYS A 103 -12.06 14.42 -14.28
C LYS A 103 -10.60 14.00 -14.27
N ILE A 104 -10.09 13.53 -15.42
CA ILE A 104 -8.64 13.37 -15.61
C ILE A 104 -7.93 14.71 -15.33
N GLY A 105 -6.88 14.66 -14.51
CA GLY A 105 -6.14 15.83 -14.00
C GLY A 105 -6.69 16.45 -12.71
N GLU A 106 -7.90 16.07 -12.26
CA GLU A 106 -8.54 16.61 -11.06
C GLU A 106 -8.22 15.77 -9.81
N GLY A 107 -7.89 16.45 -8.70
CA GLY A 107 -7.59 15.76 -7.44
C GLY A 107 -6.44 14.76 -7.55
N ILE A 108 -6.39 13.80 -6.63
CA ILE A 108 -5.31 12.80 -6.57
C ILE A 108 -5.51 11.73 -7.66
N SER A 109 -6.70 11.11 -7.71
CA SER A 109 -7.00 10.04 -8.66
C SER A 109 -6.95 10.53 -10.11
N GLY A 110 -7.47 11.73 -10.41
CA GLY A 110 -7.39 12.33 -11.74
C GLY A 110 -5.95 12.63 -12.16
N ARG A 111 -5.09 13.09 -11.25
CA ARG A 111 -3.67 13.32 -11.56
C ARG A 111 -2.90 12.03 -11.81
N VAL A 112 -3.15 10.98 -11.02
CA VAL A 112 -2.58 9.64 -11.28
C VAL A 112 -3.03 9.14 -12.64
N ALA A 113 -4.32 9.26 -12.97
CA ALA A 113 -4.86 8.83 -14.26
C ALA A 113 -4.28 9.62 -15.45
N GLN A 114 -3.99 10.91 -15.27
CA GLN A 114 -3.35 11.74 -16.30
C GLN A 114 -1.88 11.37 -16.53
N THR A 115 -1.14 11.08 -15.46
CA THR A 115 0.32 10.93 -15.52
C THR A 115 0.79 9.48 -15.65
N GLY A 116 -0.06 8.52 -15.29
CA GLY A 116 0.29 7.10 -15.17
C GLY A 116 1.31 6.80 -14.06
N LYS A 117 1.56 7.75 -13.15
CA LYS A 117 2.55 7.62 -12.08
C LYS A 117 1.87 7.52 -10.72
N PRO A 118 2.28 6.57 -9.85
CA PRO A 118 1.74 6.45 -8.50
C PRO A 118 2.14 7.66 -7.64
N ILE A 119 1.29 8.04 -6.69
CA ILE A 119 1.54 9.11 -5.72
C ILE A 119 1.40 8.51 -4.32
N LEU A 120 2.45 8.62 -3.50
CA LEU A 120 2.42 8.32 -2.08
C LEU A 120 2.23 9.63 -1.32
N LEU A 121 1.21 9.69 -0.46
CA LEU A 121 0.93 10.83 0.39
C LEU A 121 1.24 10.46 1.84
N SER A 122 1.76 11.40 2.60
CA SER A 122 2.04 11.26 4.03
C SER A 122 1.34 12.37 4.82
N GLY A 123 0.83 12.04 5.99
CA GLY A 123 0.04 12.96 6.83
C GLY A 123 -1.43 13.03 6.46
N GLN A 124 -2.14 14.04 6.97
CA GLN A 124 -3.55 14.25 6.64
C GLN A 124 -3.70 14.74 5.19
N VAL A 125 -4.51 14.02 4.43
CA VAL A 125 -4.82 14.36 3.04
C VAL A 125 -6.17 15.05 3.02
N GLN A 126 -6.18 16.33 2.64
CA GLN A 126 -7.42 17.07 2.44
C GLN A 126 -7.92 16.82 1.01
N GLY A 127 -8.84 15.86 0.86
CA GLY A 127 -9.39 15.52 -0.45
C GLY A 127 -10.33 14.33 -0.37
N GLY A 128 -11.63 14.60 -0.40
CA GLY A 128 -12.64 13.54 -0.50
C GLY A 128 -14.06 14.04 -0.76
N SER A 129 -14.48 15.14 -0.13
CA SER A 129 -15.80 15.73 -0.36
C SER A 129 -15.89 17.05 0.40
N ASP A 130 -15.72 18.17 -0.29
CA ASP A 130 -16.15 19.45 0.26
C ASP A 130 -16.70 20.36 -0.85
N PRO A 131 -18.04 20.46 -1.00
CA PRO A 131 -18.67 21.53 -1.78
C PRO A 131 -18.69 22.87 -1.01
N THR A 132 -18.13 22.93 0.20
CA THR A 132 -18.17 24.06 1.13
C THR A 132 -16.78 24.39 1.68
N ALA A 133 -15.82 24.67 0.79
CA ALA A 133 -14.78 25.62 1.14
C ALA A 133 -15.43 27.01 1.23
N SER A 134 -15.78 27.43 2.44
CA SER A 134 -15.96 28.85 2.79
C SER A 134 -14.61 29.43 3.22
#